data_AF-A0A956PG68-F1
#
_entry.id   AF-A0A956PG68-F1
#
_cell.length_a   1.000
_cell.length_b   1.000
_cell.length_c   1.000
_cell.angle_alpha   90.00
_cell.angle_beta   90.00
_cell.angle_gamma   90.00
#
_symmetry.space_group_name_H-M   'P 1'
#
loop_
_entity.id
_entity.type
_entity.pdbx_description
1 polymer ?
#
loop_
_entity_poly.entity_id
_entity_poly.type
_entity_poly.pdbx_seq_one_letter_code
_entity_poly.pdbx_strand_id
1 'polypeptide(L)'
;MRIPLPIAALTALLTCSLFLGGLAQNFEEATWTLDETPTQKQAQIDPQPLLDVPEPLRKLFPMLDKIESEVGFGLKNGNVSSLLGAVKDLTQAEYFAGIQGGGSERLLREATDLAWEQRDPEGLRDALALWSSPNRAGRNQEMILQTSERLEQVEKERSEMLQKKRCRIIFHNRTDRSVQVFVNRKPVGILPAGEKHEVGELLAGRQYLGVEDESLQWGPRKVYVGPGEVFNCRLFD
;
A
#
# COMPACT_ATOMS: atom_id res chain seq x y z
N MET A 1 -71.51 10.94 8.43
CA MET A 1 -71.35 10.00 7.30
C MET A 1 -69.89 9.59 7.23
N ARG A 2 -69.57 8.32 7.51
CA ARG A 2 -68.19 7.78 7.41
C ARG A 2 -68.07 7.07 6.06
N ILE A 3 -67.21 7.59 5.20
CA ILE A 3 -66.91 6.97 3.90
C ILE A 3 -65.98 5.78 4.18
N PRO A 4 -66.35 4.54 3.83
CA PRO A 4 -65.42 3.42 3.97
C PRO A 4 -64.34 3.54 2.90
N LEU A 5 -63.08 3.70 3.32
CA LEU A 5 -61.96 3.61 2.38
C LEU A 5 -61.96 2.19 1.76
N PRO A 6 -61.88 2.07 0.42
CA PRO A 6 -61.82 0.77 -0.21
C PRO A 6 -60.53 0.06 0.20
N ILE A 7 -60.61 -1.25 0.43
CA ILE A 7 -59.49 -2.12 0.83
C ILE A 7 -58.28 -1.96 -0.13
N ALA A 8 -58.54 -1.61 -1.39
CA ALA A 8 -57.52 -1.29 -2.40
C ALA A 8 -56.66 -0.04 -2.08
N ALA A 9 -57.21 0.97 -1.39
CA ALA A 9 -56.44 2.13 -0.94
C ALA A 9 -55.55 1.80 0.27
N LEU A 10 -55.99 0.84 1.09
CA LEU A 10 -55.26 0.39 2.28
C LEU A 10 -54.07 -0.50 1.87
N THR A 11 -54.23 -1.34 0.85
CA THR A 11 -53.12 -2.13 0.28
C THR A 11 -52.12 -1.25 -0.48
N ALA A 12 -52.56 -0.21 -1.18
CA ALA A 12 -51.67 0.73 -1.87
C ALA A 12 -50.81 1.57 -0.91
N LEU A 13 -51.36 1.96 0.26
CA LEU A 13 -50.61 2.64 1.32
C LEU A 13 -49.60 1.69 2.01
N LEU A 14 -49.96 0.41 2.16
CA LEU A 14 -49.06 -0.61 2.71
C LEU A 14 -47.91 -0.95 1.77
N THR A 15 -48.13 -1.02 0.45
CA THR A 15 -47.05 -1.25 -0.51
C THR A 15 -46.15 -0.04 -0.66
N CYS A 16 -46.68 1.19 -0.61
CA CYS A 16 -45.84 2.40 -0.62
C CYS A 16 -44.95 2.52 0.63
N SER A 17 -45.44 2.12 1.81
CA SER A 17 -44.63 2.12 3.05
C SER A 17 -43.58 1.01 3.08
N LEU A 18 -43.85 -0.15 2.46
CA LEU A 18 -42.86 -1.21 2.28
C LEU A 18 -41.79 -0.85 1.24
N PHE A 19 -42.14 -0.13 0.17
CA PHE A 19 -41.16 0.35 -0.82
C PHE A 19 -40.32 1.53 -0.31
N LEU A 20 -40.90 2.46 0.45
CA LEU A 20 -40.15 3.55 1.07
C LEU A 20 -39.31 3.07 2.26
N GLY A 21 -39.75 2.05 3.00
CA GLY A 21 -38.95 1.39 4.04
C GLY A 21 -37.80 0.55 3.49
N GLY A 22 -37.93 0.00 2.27
CA GLY A 22 -36.86 -0.74 1.58
C GLY A 22 -35.77 0.14 0.96
N LEU A 23 -36.09 1.40 0.64
CA LEU A 23 -35.11 2.39 0.15
C LEU A 23 -34.46 3.19 1.30
N ALA A 24 -35.03 3.13 2.50
CA ALA A 24 -34.50 3.75 3.71
C ALA A 24 -33.68 2.79 4.58
N GLN A 25 -33.17 1.69 4.00
CA GLN A 25 -31.97 1.07 4.55
C GLN A 25 -30.84 2.07 4.34
N ASN A 26 -30.68 2.93 5.36
CA ASN A 26 -29.48 3.69 5.62
C ASN A 26 -28.31 2.82 5.19
N PHE A 27 -27.55 3.28 4.20
CA PHE A 27 -26.18 2.86 4.04
C PHE A 27 -25.46 3.31 5.31
N GLU A 28 -25.61 2.54 6.39
CA GLU A 28 -24.67 2.54 7.49
C GLU A 28 -23.38 2.01 6.86
N GLU A 29 -22.59 2.93 6.31
CA GLU A 29 -21.19 2.68 6.05
C GLU A 29 -20.62 2.17 7.36
N ALA A 30 -20.21 0.89 7.39
CA ALA A 30 -19.67 0.30 8.59
C ALA A 30 -18.40 1.08 8.96
N THR A 31 -18.53 1.94 9.97
CA THR A 31 -17.46 2.78 10.47
C THR A 31 -16.80 2.12 11.67
N TRP A 32 -15.49 1.85 11.52
CA TRP A 32 -14.68 1.24 12.57
C TRP A 32 -13.66 2.25 13.12
N THR A 33 -13.48 2.25 14.44
CA THR A 33 -12.46 3.03 15.18
C THR A 33 -11.77 2.08 16.16
N LEU A 34 -10.44 2.05 16.17
CA LEU A 34 -9.65 1.09 16.96
C LEU A 34 -8.71 1.85 17.91
N ASP A 35 -9.06 1.91 19.20
CA ASP A 35 -8.43 2.73 20.25
C ASP A 35 -7.36 1.98 21.08
N GLU A 36 -6.60 1.05 20.48
CA GLU A 36 -5.54 0.33 21.21
C GLU A 36 -4.14 0.84 20.84
N THR A 37 -3.31 1.16 21.83
CA THR A 37 -1.90 1.59 21.71
C THR A 37 -1.00 0.43 21.23
N PRO A 38 -0.18 0.59 20.17
CA PRO A 38 0.61 -0.50 19.62
C PRO A 38 2.05 -0.57 20.14
N THR A 39 2.58 -1.79 20.20
CA THR A 39 4.00 -2.13 20.45
C THR A 39 4.80 -2.11 19.12
N GLN A 40 5.94 -1.41 19.13
CA GLN A 40 6.88 -1.11 18.03
C GLN A 40 7.34 -2.27 17.11
N LYS A 41 7.64 -1.94 15.83
CA LYS A 41 9.00 -1.58 15.32
C LYS A 41 8.97 -1.20 13.83
N GLN A 42 9.57 -0.07 13.46
CA GLN A 42 9.93 0.28 12.08
C GLN A 42 11.42 -0.02 11.86
N ALA A 43 11.76 -0.58 10.70
CA ALA A 43 13.13 -0.75 10.27
C ALA A 43 13.71 0.62 9.90
N GLN A 44 14.75 1.07 10.60
CA GLN A 44 15.65 2.12 10.11
C GLN A 44 16.21 1.65 8.77
N ILE A 45 15.84 2.34 7.69
CA ILE A 45 16.54 2.20 6.41
C ILE A 45 17.73 3.17 6.52
N ASP A 46 18.79 2.72 7.16
CA ASP A 46 20.08 3.39 7.02
C ASP A 46 20.41 3.41 5.52
N PRO A 47 20.80 4.56 4.94
CA PRO A 47 21.23 4.64 3.55
C PRO A 47 22.58 3.97 3.43
N GLN A 48 22.56 2.64 3.35
CA GLN A 48 23.74 1.85 3.05
C GLN A 48 23.98 1.96 1.54
N PRO A 49 25.21 2.26 1.11
CA PRO A 49 25.52 2.33 -0.31
C PRO A 49 25.13 1.02 -1.00
N LEU A 50 24.48 1.13 -2.17
CA LEU A 50 23.97 -0.03 -2.93
C LEU A 50 25.11 -0.95 -3.39
N LEU A 51 26.31 -0.38 -3.54
CA LEU A 51 27.55 -1.07 -3.85
C LEU A 51 28.68 -0.39 -3.05
N ASP A 52 29.39 -1.14 -2.21
CA ASP A 52 30.63 -0.69 -1.57
C ASP A 52 31.77 -0.67 -2.61
N VAL A 53 31.77 0.34 -3.47
CA VAL A 53 32.80 0.55 -4.49
C VAL A 53 33.79 1.60 -3.98
N PRO A 54 35.10 1.28 -3.89
CA PRO A 54 36.13 2.24 -3.49
C PRO A 54 36.10 3.51 -4.36
N GLU A 55 36.32 4.68 -3.76
CA GLU A 55 36.25 6.00 -4.42
C GLU A 55 37.02 6.15 -5.76
N PRO A 56 38.16 5.46 -6.01
CA PRO A 56 38.81 5.51 -7.33
C PRO A 56 37.99 4.84 -8.43
N LEU A 57 37.29 3.74 -8.12
CA LEU A 57 36.47 2.98 -9.05
C LEU A 57 35.08 3.60 -9.19
N ARG A 58 34.55 4.25 -8.14
CA ARG A 58 33.27 4.96 -8.20
C ARG A 58 33.25 6.04 -9.28
N LYS A 59 34.38 6.73 -9.48
CA LYS A 59 34.59 7.70 -10.58
C LYS A 59 34.48 7.10 -11.99
N LEU A 60 34.68 5.79 -12.14
CA LEU A 60 34.53 5.09 -13.42
C LEU A 60 33.08 4.69 -13.71
N PHE A 61 32.19 4.82 -12.73
CA PHE A 61 30.78 4.49 -12.85
C PHE A 61 29.89 5.66 -12.38
N PRO A 62 29.91 6.82 -13.06
CA PRO A 62 29.07 7.98 -12.69
C PRO A 62 27.56 7.67 -12.71
N MET A 63 27.17 6.56 -13.35
CA MET A 63 25.81 6.02 -13.31
C MET A 63 25.38 5.54 -11.91
N LEU A 64 26.30 5.21 -11.00
CA LEU A 64 25.97 4.76 -9.64
C LEU A 64 25.29 5.86 -8.82
N ASP A 65 25.75 7.11 -8.92
CA ASP A 65 25.11 8.23 -8.19
C ASP A 65 23.67 8.47 -8.70
N LYS A 66 23.42 8.25 -9.99
CA LYS A 66 22.07 8.28 -10.57
C LYS A 66 21.20 7.14 -10.02
N ILE A 67 21.73 5.92 -9.96
CA ILE A 67 21.04 4.75 -9.41
C ILE A 67 20.71 4.98 -7.92
N GLU A 68 21.66 5.46 -7.13
CA GLU A 68 21.44 5.77 -5.71
C GLU A 68 20.39 6.87 -5.52
N SER A 69 20.39 7.91 -6.36
CA SER A 69 19.35 8.94 -6.33
C SER A 69 17.97 8.36 -6.69
N GLU A 70 17.88 7.47 -7.67
CA GLU A 70 16.62 6.82 -8.06
C GLU A 70 16.12 5.87 -6.99
N VAL A 71 17.02 5.16 -6.30
CA VAL A 71 16.68 4.32 -5.15
C VAL A 71 16.22 5.17 -3.98
N GLY A 72 16.94 6.24 -3.64
CA GLY A 72 16.53 7.16 -2.57
C GLY A 72 15.15 7.76 -2.85
N PHE A 73 14.90 8.17 -4.09
CA PHE A 73 13.57 8.63 -4.53
C PHE A 73 12.52 7.52 -4.44
N GLY A 74 12.86 6.30 -4.89
CA GLY A 74 11.97 5.14 -4.90
C GLY A 74 11.58 4.69 -3.49
N LEU A 75 12.53 4.65 -2.56
CA LEU A 75 12.29 4.30 -1.16
C LEU A 75 11.45 5.37 -0.46
N LYS A 76 11.81 6.65 -0.64
CA LYS A 76 11.08 7.76 -0.02
C LYS A 76 9.63 7.87 -0.47
N ASN A 77 9.37 7.64 -1.76
CA ASN A 77 8.03 7.79 -2.32
C ASN A 77 7.27 6.47 -2.45
N GLY A 78 7.85 5.35 -2.03
CA GLY A 78 7.29 4.03 -2.27
C GLY A 78 7.09 3.75 -3.77
N ASN A 79 8.00 4.18 -4.65
CA ASN A 79 7.87 3.95 -6.09
C ASN A 79 8.56 2.64 -6.50
N VAL A 80 7.78 1.56 -6.53
CA VAL A 80 8.23 0.21 -6.91
C VAL A 80 8.82 0.19 -8.32
N SER A 81 8.21 0.88 -9.28
CA SER A 81 8.70 0.91 -10.67
C SER A 81 10.09 1.54 -10.76
N SER A 82 10.33 2.65 -10.06
CA SER A 82 11.66 3.26 -9.96
C SER A 82 12.68 2.32 -9.31
N LEU A 83 12.31 1.61 -8.23
CA LEU A 83 13.21 0.65 -7.59
C LEU A 83 13.55 -0.53 -8.51
N LEU A 84 12.57 -1.09 -9.21
CA LEU A 84 12.80 -2.19 -10.16
C LEU A 84 13.61 -1.74 -11.39
N GLY A 85 13.45 -0.49 -11.82
CA GLY A 85 14.33 0.15 -12.81
C GLY A 85 15.77 0.21 -12.32
N ALA A 86 15.97 0.73 -11.10
CA ALA A 86 17.28 0.79 -10.48
C ALA A 86 17.93 -0.60 -10.27
N VAL A 87 17.14 -1.66 -10.00
CA VAL A 87 17.65 -3.05 -9.98
C VAL A 87 18.25 -3.44 -11.33
N LYS A 88 17.58 -3.12 -12.45
CA LYS A 88 18.08 -3.46 -13.80
C LYS A 88 19.40 -2.75 -14.06
N ASP A 89 19.45 -1.46 -13.78
CA ASP A 89 20.64 -0.63 -13.98
C ASP A 89 21.81 -1.10 -13.08
N LEU A 90 21.51 -1.44 -11.82
CA LEU A 90 22.49 -1.97 -10.86
C LEU A 90 23.00 -3.36 -11.28
N THR A 91 22.14 -4.23 -11.80
CA THR A 91 22.54 -5.54 -12.34
C THR A 91 23.52 -5.39 -13.50
N GLN A 92 23.27 -4.42 -14.38
CA GLN A 92 24.13 -4.13 -15.52
C GLN A 92 25.47 -3.55 -15.07
N ALA A 93 25.46 -2.66 -14.08
CA ALA A 93 26.68 -2.11 -13.46
C ALA A 93 27.53 -3.21 -12.81
N GLU A 94 26.91 -4.09 -12.02
CA GLU A 94 27.56 -5.25 -11.39
C GLU A 94 28.24 -6.15 -12.43
N TYR A 95 27.54 -6.45 -13.54
CA TYR A 95 28.10 -7.23 -14.64
C TYR A 95 29.36 -6.60 -15.24
N PHE A 96 29.32 -5.29 -15.55
CA PHE A 96 30.47 -4.58 -16.12
C PHE A 96 31.64 -4.44 -15.14
N ALA A 97 31.35 -4.32 -13.84
CA ALA A 97 32.35 -4.24 -12.79
C ALA A 97 32.94 -5.60 -12.40
N GLY A 98 32.38 -6.71 -12.90
CA GLY A 98 32.77 -8.07 -12.49
C GLY A 98 32.38 -8.41 -11.04
N ILE A 99 31.44 -7.65 -10.46
CA ILE A 99 30.95 -7.84 -9.09
C ILE A 99 29.70 -8.71 -9.17
N GLN A 100 29.58 -9.75 -8.34
CA GLN A 100 28.39 -10.61 -8.34
C GLN A 100 27.37 -10.20 -7.27
N GLY A 101 26.25 -9.61 -7.72
CA GLY A 101 24.89 -9.84 -7.21
C GLY A 101 24.49 -9.28 -5.85
N GLY A 102 25.42 -8.86 -4.99
CA GLY A 102 25.10 -8.48 -3.61
C GLY A 102 24.18 -7.27 -3.47
N GLY A 103 24.36 -6.24 -4.30
CA GLY A 103 23.59 -5.00 -4.24
C GLY A 103 22.25 -5.12 -4.95
N SER A 104 22.27 -5.67 -6.17
CA SER A 104 21.07 -5.80 -7.00
C SER A 104 20.06 -6.81 -6.46
N GLU A 105 20.50 -7.91 -5.83
CA GLU A 105 19.59 -8.86 -5.20
C GLU A 105 18.95 -8.31 -3.93
N ARG A 106 19.72 -7.55 -3.12
CA ARG A 106 19.17 -6.86 -1.95
C ARG A 106 18.10 -5.85 -2.35
N LEU A 107 18.40 -4.99 -3.32
CA LEU A 107 17.46 -3.99 -3.81
C LEU A 107 16.21 -4.65 -4.44
N LEU A 108 16.38 -5.76 -5.16
CA LEU A 108 15.26 -6.51 -5.70
C LEU A 108 14.37 -7.10 -4.61
N ARG A 109 14.94 -7.57 -3.49
CA ARG A 109 14.18 -8.04 -2.33
C ARG A 109 13.37 -6.90 -1.71
N GLU A 110 14.01 -5.75 -1.48
CA GLU A 110 13.34 -4.55 -0.95
C GLU A 110 12.19 -4.09 -1.87
N ALA A 111 12.41 -4.07 -3.19
CA ALA A 111 11.38 -3.73 -4.17
C ALA A 111 10.23 -4.75 -4.20
N THR A 112 10.53 -6.04 -4.05
CA THR A 112 9.53 -7.13 -3.99
C THR A 112 8.68 -7.03 -2.73
N ASP A 113 9.30 -6.79 -1.58
CA ASP A 113 8.60 -6.60 -0.31
C ASP A 113 7.73 -5.34 -0.35
N LEU A 114 8.23 -4.25 -0.92
CA LEU A 114 7.45 -3.04 -1.12
C LEU A 114 6.26 -3.26 -2.06
N ALA A 115 6.44 -3.96 -3.18
CA ALA A 115 5.34 -4.29 -4.11
C ALA A 115 4.25 -5.13 -3.43
N TRP A 116 4.66 -6.08 -2.58
CA TRP A 116 3.75 -6.87 -1.78
C TRP A 116 2.99 -6.03 -0.75
N GLU A 117 3.69 -5.19 0.02
CA GLU A 117 3.05 -4.27 0.98
C GLU A 117 2.11 -3.29 0.27
N GLN A 118 2.43 -2.90 -0.96
CA GLN A 118 1.65 -2.01 -1.82
C GLN A 118 0.44 -2.66 -2.49
N ARG A 119 0.31 -4.00 -2.43
CA ARG A 119 -0.66 -4.77 -3.22
C ARG A 119 -0.55 -4.44 -4.71
N ASP A 120 0.68 -4.31 -5.21
CA ASP A 120 0.97 -3.96 -6.58
C ASP A 120 1.24 -5.23 -7.42
N PRO A 121 0.23 -5.78 -8.12
CA PRO A 121 0.42 -6.98 -8.92
C PRO A 121 1.35 -6.75 -10.12
N GLU A 122 1.42 -5.52 -10.65
CA GLU A 122 2.31 -5.19 -11.77
C GLU A 122 3.76 -5.18 -11.29
N GLY A 123 4.03 -4.52 -10.15
CA GLY A 123 5.32 -4.57 -9.49
C GLY A 123 5.77 -5.98 -9.11
N LEU A 124 4.85 -6.82 -8.61
CA LEU A 124 5.16 -8.22 -8.29
C LEU A 124 5.47 -9.08 -9.54
N ARG A 125 4.77 -8.85 -10.67
CA ARG A 125 5.09 -9.52 -11.95
C ARG A 125 6.47 -9.12 -12.46
N ASP A 126 6.79 -7.83 -12.42
CA ASP A 126 8.08 -7.32 -12.85
C ASP A 126 9.21 -7.84 -11.95
N ALA A 127 9.00 -7.89 -10.63
CA ALA A 127 9.93 -8.48 -9.68
C ALA A 127 10.13 -9.99 -9.94
N LEU A 128 9.05 -10.74 -10.18
CA LEU A 128 9.12 -12.16 -10.52
C LEU A 128 9.93 -12.42 -11.79
N ALA A 129 9.77 -11.57 -12.81
CA ALA A 129 10.56 -11.65 -14.04
C ALA A 129 12.05 -11.41 -13.77
N LEU A 130 12.40 -10.47 -12.89
CA LEU A 130 13.79 -10.21 -12.50
C LEU A 130 14.40 -11.34 -11.66
N TRP A 131 13.65 -11.92 -10.72
CA TRP A 131 14.08 -13.10 -9.95
C TRP A 131 14.29 -14.33 -10.84
N SER A 132 13.42 -14.49 -11.84
CA SER A 132 13.46 -15.60 -12.81
C SER A 132 14.47 -15.39 -13.94
N SER A 133 15.24 -14.29 -13.92
CA SER A 133 16.27 -14.04 -14.93
C SER A 133 17.36 -15.12 -14.91
N PRO A 134 18.00 -15.43 -16.06
CA PRO A 134 19.00 -16.50 -16.15
C PRO A 134 20.14 -16.36 -15.14
N ASN A 135 20.49 -15.13 -14.76
CA ASN A 135 21.57 -14.82 -13.84
C ASN A 135 21.20 -15.04 -12.36
N ARG A 136 19.92 -15.27 -12.04
CA ARG A 136 19.39 -15.38 -10.67
C ARG A 136 18.59 -16.65 -10.41
N ALA A 137 17.92 -17.19 -11.42
CA ALA A 137 16.95 -18.27 -11.27
C ALA A 137 17.50 -19.51 -10.55
N GLY A 138 18.76 -19.88 -10.81
CA GLY A 138 19.39 -21.03 -10.16
C GLY A 138 19.74 -20.83 -8.68
N ARG A 139 19.91 -19.58 -8.21
CA ARG A 139 20.33 -19.25 -6.84
C ARG A 139 19.18 -18.81 -5.93
N ASN A 140 18.09 -18.33 -6.52
CA ASN A 140 17.01 -17.65 -5.80
C ASN A 140 15.65 -18.34 -5.97
N GLN A 141 15.63 -19.69 -6.06
CA GLN A 141 14.39 -20.46 -6.28
C GLN A 141 13.32 -20.19 -5.20
N GLU A 142 13.73 -20.04 -3.95
CA GLU A 142 12.80 -19.70 -2.85
C GLU A 142 12.13 -18.35 -3.07
N MET A 143 12.89 -17.32 -3.46
CA MET A 143 12.34 -15.98 -3.74
C MET A 143 11.36 -16.00 -4.91
N ILE A 144 11.62 -16.82 -5.95
CA ILE A 144 10.71 -16.98 -7.10
C ILE A 144 9.38 -17.56 -6.62
N LEU A 145 9.41 -18.65 -5.84
CA LEU A 145 8.20 -19.28 -5.32
C LEU A 145 7.40 -18.32 -4.43
N GLN A 146 8.07 -17.68 -3.46
CA GLN A 146 7.42 -16.71 -2.57
C GLN A 146 6.81 -15.52 -3.34
N THR A 147 7.51 -15.01 -4.35
CA THR A 147 7.01 -13.89 -5.16
C THR A 147 5.81 -14.32 -6.01
N SER A 148 5.84 -15.53 -6.56
CA SER A 148 4.72 -16.11 -7.32
C SER A 148 3.47 -16.29 -6.45
N GLU A 149 3.61 -16.85 -5.25
CA GLU A 149 2.50 -17.03 -4.30
C GLU A 149 1.89 -15.69 -3.89
N ARG A 150 2.74 -14.70 -3.58
CA ARG A 150 2.30 -13.33 -3.27
C ARG A 150 1.53 -12.70 -4.43
N LEU A 151 2.02 -12.86 -5.66
CA LEU A 151 1.36 -12.36 -6.86
C LEU A 151 -0.04 -12.99 -7.03
N GLU A 152 -0.13 -14.32 -6.94
CA GLU A 152 -1.40 -15.04 -7.05
C GLU A 152 -2.41 -14.55 -5.99
N GLN A 153 -1.95 -14.34 -4.75
CA GLN A 153 -2.80 -13.82 -3.69
C GLN A 153 -3.31 -12.41 -4.02
N VAL A 154 -2.45 -11.48 -4.44
CA VAL A 154 -2.87 -10.11 -4.79
C VAL A 154 -3.84 -10.11 -5.98
N GLU A 155 -3.56 -10.93 -7.00
CA GLU A 155 -4.43 -11.04 -8.18
C GLU A 155 -5.80 -11.62 -7.82
N LYS A 156 -5.85 -12.65 -6.98
CA LYS A 156 -7.09 -13.22 -6.46
C LYS A 156 -7.88 -12.18 -5.67
N GLU A 157 -7.24 -11.48 -4.73
CA GLU A 157 -7.89 -10.41 -3.97
C GLU A 157 -8.41 -9.29 -4.90
N ARG A 158 -7.62 -8.87 -5.89
CA ARG A 158 -8.04 -7.85 -6.88
C ARG A 158 -9.26 -8.34 -7.67
N SER A 159 -9.25 -9.60 -8.12
CA SER A 159 -10.35 -10.21 -8.87
C SER A 159 -11.64 -10.29 -8.04
N GLU A 160 -11.54 -10.75 -6.79
CA GLU A 160 -12.66 -10.85 -5.87
C GLU A 160 -13.27 -9.49 -5.50
N MET A 161 -12.56 -8.39 -5.75
CA MET A 161 -12.97 -7.02 -5.44
C MET A 161 -13.40 -6.20 -6.67
N LEU A 162 -13.23 -6.69 -7.91
CA LEU A 162 -13.47 -5.93 -9.15
C LEU A 162 -14.87 -5.32 -9.28
N GLN A 163 -15.89 -5.93 -8.68
CA GLN A 163 -17.30 -5.48 -8.75
C GLN A 163 -17.88 -5.09 -7.39
N LYS A 164 -17.05 -5.08 -6.33
CA LYS A 164 -17.50 -4.74 -4.98
C LYS A 164 -17.25 -3.25 -4.72
N LYS A 165 -18.03 -2.67 -3.80
CA LYS A 165 -17.78 -1.30 -3.33
C LYS A 165 -16.37 -1.24 -2.74
N ARG A 166 -15.58 -0.25 -3.15
CA ARG A 166 -14.24 -0.01 -2.63
C ARG A 166 -14.31 0.54 -1.20
N CYS A 167 -13.23 0.40 -0.45
CA CYS A 167 -13.16 0.93 0.90
C CYS A 167 -12.56 2.34 0.92
N ARG A 168 -12.76 3.03 2.04
CA ARG A 168 -12.25 4.39 2.31
C ARG A 168 -11.57 4.43 3.66
N ILE A 169 -10.56 5.29 3.77
CA ILE A 169 -9.85 5.57 5.02
C ILE A 169 -9.84 7.06 5.24
N ILE A 170 -10.30 7.48 6.41
CA ILE A 170 -10.31 8.89 6.82
C ILE A 170 -9.26 9.05 7.92
N PHE A 171 -8.20 9.77 7.62
CA PHE A 171 -7.19 10.20 8.59
C PHE A 171 -7.67 11.47 9.29
N HIS A 172 -7.54 11.52 10.61
CA HIS A 172 -7.80 12.67 11.44
C HIS A 172 -6.50 13.02 12.16
N ASN A 173 -5.89 14.15 11.83
CA ASN A 173 -4.69 14.61 12.52
C ASN A 173 -5.09 15.40 13.77
N ARG A 174 -4.89 14.81 14.95
CA ARG A 174 -5.15 15.47 16.24
C ARG A 174 -3.87 15.87 16.97
N THR A 175 -2.76 15.90 16.25
CA THR A 175 -1.46 16.41 16.70
C THR A 175 -1.41 17.92 16.47
N ASP A 176 -0.39 18.58 17.00
CA ASP A 176 -0.14 20.02 16.83
C ASP A 176 0.66 20.39 15.56
N ARG A 177 1.04 19.38 14.76
CA ARG A 177 1.93 19.53 13.59
C ARG A 177 1.37 18.88 12.33
N SER A 178 1.94 19.23 11.19
CA SER A 178 1.64 18.57 9.91
C SER A 178 2.32 17.21 9.86
N VAL A 179 1.59 16.19 9.40
CA VAL A 179 2.07 14.81 9.34
C VAL A 179 1.93 14.25 7.92
N GLN A 180 2.93 13.52 7.44
CA GLN A 180 2.82 12.80 6.18
C GLN A 180 2.22 11.43 6.43
N VAL A 181 1.09 11.14 5.77
CA VAL A 181 0.37 9.87 5.92
C VAL A 181 0.66 8.93 4.76
N PHE A 182 0.62 7.63 5.06
CA PHE A 182 0.91 6.56 4.13
C PHE A 182 -0.20 5.51 4.16
N VAL A 183 -0.60 5.05 2.98
CA VAL A 183 -1.43 3.86 2.81
C VAL A 183 -0.63 2.89 1.95
N ASN A 184 -0.44 1.67 2.46
CA ASN A 184 0.34 0.62 1.83
C ASN A 184 1.75 1.11 1.46
N ARG A 185 2.43 1.87 2.33
CA ARG A 185 3.74 2.51 2.07
C ARG A 185 3.77 3.53 0.92
N LYS A 186 2.64 3.85 0.28
CA LYS A 186 2.54 4.97 -0.65
C LYS A 186 2.16 6.23 0.12
N PRO A 187 2.91 7.34 -0.05
CA PRO A 187 2.50 8.61 0.53
C PRO A 187 1.21 9.05 -0.15
N VAL A 188 0.20 9.41 0.65
CA VAL A 188 -1.11 9.85 0.14
C VAL A 188 -1.30 11.36 0.25
N GLY A 189 -0.57 12.01 1.15
CA GLY A 189 -0.57 13.45 1.31
C GLY A 189 0.06 13.90 2.61
N ILE A 190 0.23 15.22 2.74
CA ILE A 190 0.58 15.89 3.99
C ILE A 190 -0.73 16.36 4.60
N LEU A 191 -0.99 15.96 5.85
CA LEU A 191 -2.18 16.31 6.59
C LEU A 191 -1.86 17.39 7.65
N PRO A 192 -2.37 18.61 7.50
CA PRO A 192 -2.16 19.69 8.49
C PRO A 192 -2.72 19.35 9.87
N ALA A 193 -2.22 20.04 10.90
CA ALA A 193 -2.69 19.91 12.27
C ALA A 193 -4.20 20.20 12.37
N GLY A 194 -4.95 19.32 13.05
CA GLY A 194 -6.40 19.46 13.25
C GLY A 194 -7.27 19.11 12.04
N GLU A 195 -6.68 18.78 10.89
CA GLU A 195 -7.42 18.50 9.66
C GLU A 195 -7.73 17.02 9.44
N LYS A 196 -8.60 16.76 8.44
CA LYS A 196 -8.99 15.42 7.99
C LYS A 196 -8.59 15.20 6.54
N HIS A 197 -8.13 14.00 6.23
CA HIS A 197 -7.81 13.58 4.86
C HIS A 197 -8.48 12.25 4.54
N GLU A 198 -9.22 12.20 3.44
CA GLU A 198 -9.89 11.00 2.97
C GLU A 198 -9.11 10.37 1.81
N VAL A 199 -8.80 9.08 1.95
CA VAL A 199 -8.26 8.24 0.88
C VAL A 199 -9.33 7.24 0.47
N GLY A 200 -9.85 7.40 -0.74
CA GLY A 200 -10.92 6.56 -1.28
C GLY A 200 -10.49 5.62 -2.40
N GLU A 201 -11.47 4.87 -2.92
CA GLU A 201 -11.30 3.91 -4.00
C GLU A 201 -10.20 2.84 -3.73
N LEU A 202 -9.99 2.50 -2.47
CA LEU A 202 -9.03 1.47 -2.06
C LEU A 202 -9.62 0.07 -2.25
N LEU A 203 -8.80 -0.86 -2.73
CA LEU A 203 -9.18 -2.28 -2.74
C LEU A 203 -9.37 -2.76 -1.30
N ALA A 204 -10.52 -3.32 -0.99
CA ALA A 204 -10.76 -3.94 0.32
C ALA A 204 -9.77 -5.08 0.59
N GLY A 205 -9.49 -5.32 1.87
CA GLY A 205 -8.52 -6.29 2.37
C GLY A 205 -7.56 -5.68 3.39
N ARG A 206 -6.39 -6.29 3.54
CA ARG A 206 -5.33 -5.85 4.48
C ARG A 206 -4.65 -4.57 3.99
N GLN A 207 -4.98 -3.44 4.61
CA GLN A 207 -4.32 -2.15 4.40
C GLN A 207 -3.23 -1.95 5.45
N TYR A 208 -2.13 -1.32 5.06
CA TYR A 208 -1.06 -0.87 5.95
C TYR A 208 -1.13 0.63 6.08
N LEU A 209 -1.41 1.15 7.26
CA LEU A 209 -1.47 2.59 7.52
C LEU A 209 -0.23 3.02 8.26
N GLY A 210 0.37 4.15 7.88
CA GLY A 210 1.56 4.68 8.57
C GLY A 210 1.61 6.21 8.55
N VAL A 211 2.45 6.76 9.41
CA VAL A 211 2.74 8.20 9.50
C VAL A 211 4.26 8.36 9.65
N GLU A 212 4.84 9.36 8.97
CA GLU A 212 6.27 9.69 9.10
C GLU A 212 6.47 10.68 10.25
N ASP A 213 6.27 10.19 11.48
CA ASP A 213 6.61 10.89 12.70
C ASP A 213 6.83 9.89 13.85
N GLU A 214 8.11 9.68 14.20
CA GLU A 214 8.54 8.69 15.20
C GLU A 214 8.15 9.05 16.63
N SER A 215 7.78 10.31 16.86
CA SER A 215 7.39 10.79 18.19
C SER A 215 5.90 10.67 18.46
N LEU A 216 5.11 10.34 17.44
CA LEU A 216 3.72 9.95 17.64
C LEU A 216 3.67 8.54 18.23
N GLN A 217 2.80 8.30 19.21
CA GLN A 217 2.47 6.96 19.70
C GLN A 217 1.64 6.15 18.68
N TRP A 218 2.05 6.19 17.41
CA TRP A 218 1.30 5.73 16.26
C TRP A 218 2.24 5.02 15.30
N GLY A 219 2.46 3.73 15.55
CA GLY A 219 3.17 2.85 14.63
C GLY A 219 2.31 2.41 13.44
N PRO A 220 2.93 1.87 12.38
CA PRO A 220 2.19 1.38 11.22
C PRO A 220 1.21 0.27 11.60
N ARG A 221 -0.07 0.39 11.21
CA ARG A 221 -1.13 -0.58 11.51
C ARG A 221 -1.49 -1.42 10.29
N LYS A 222 -1.49 -2.74 10.44
CA LYS A 222 -2.17 -3.64 9.50
C LYS A 222 -3.64 -3.69 9.90
N VAL A 223 -4.52 -3.12 9.09
CA VAL A 223 -5.96 -3.15 9.31
C VAL A 223 -6.62 -3.94 8.19
N TYR A 224 -7.63 -4.73 8.52
CA TYR A 224 -8.46 -5.37 7.50
C TYR A 224 -9.69 -4.49 7.29
N VAL A 225 -9.91 -4.04 6.06
CA VAL A 225 -11.04 -3.18 5.70
C VAL A 225 -11.88 -3.91 4.66
N GLY A 226 -13.14 -4.15 4.96
CA GLY A 226 -14.09 -4.80 4.09
C GLY A 226 -14.57 -3.89 2.93
N PRO A 227 -15.23 -4.47 1.91
CA PRO A 227 -15.80 -3.70 0.81
C PRO A 227 -16.87 -2.72 1.29
N GLY A 228 -16.78 -1.46 0.88
CA GLY A 228 -17.71 -0.40 1.27
C GLY A 228 -17.54 0.12 2.70
N GLU A 229 -16.61 -0.43 3.49
CA GLU A 229 -16.33 0.06 4.83
C GLU A 229 -15.56 1.37 4.82
N VAL A 230 -15.79 2.18 5.85
CA VAL A 230 -15.07 3.43 6.11
C VAL A 230 -14.27 3.29 7.39
N PHE A 231 -12.95 3.30 7.26
CA PHE A 231 -12.06 3.20 8.41
C PHE A 231 -11.65 4.58 8.90
N ASN A 232 -11.88 4.87 10.18
CA ASN A 232 -11.48 6.14 10.79
C ASN A 232 -10.18 6.00 11.57
N CYS A 233 -9.14 6.68 11.09
CA CYS A 233 -7.78 6.64 11.60
C CYS A 233 -7.47 7.96 12.33
N ARG A 234 -7.27 7.93 13.65
CA ARG A 234 -7.05 9.15 14.46
C ARG A 234 -5.62 9.22 14.99
N LEU A 235 -4.83 10.18 14.53
CA LEU A 235 -3.43 10.36 14.93
C LEU A 235 -3.36 11.22 16.19
N PHE A 236 -2.60 10.79 17.20
CA PHE A 236 -2.41 11.48 18.48
C PHE A 236 -0.92 11.48 18.84
N ASP A 237 -0.49 12.45 19.65
CA ASP A 237 0.81 12.49 20.31
C ASP A 237 0.87 11.53 21.52
#